data_AF-H4F2W0-F1
#
_entry.id   AF-H4F2W0-F1
#
_cell.length_a   1.000
_cell.length_b   1.000
_cell.length_c   1.000
_cell.angle_alpha   90.00
_cell.angle_beta   90.00
_cell.angle_gamma   90.00
#
_symmetry.space_group_name_H-M   'P 1'
#
loop_
_entity.id
_entity.type
_entity.pdbx_description
1 polymer ?
#
loop_
_entity_poly.entity_id
_entity_poly.type
_entity_poly.pdbx_seq_one_letter_code
_entity_poly.pdbx_strand_id
1 'polypeptide(L)'
;MATVLLQAAGAALGSVFGPVGAVLGRAAGALAGSAIDRSLLGGTTVSGARLSAARLSGASEGTAIPRLYGTARLGGTLIWATRFEEETVSERAGGKASGTRTESYRYFANLALALCEGEVAGVRRVWADGRELDLTAIEMRVYRGTPDQPADPLILARQGETQVPAYRGLAYVVFERLPLDDFGNRIPLLQFEVIRAVGELERRVRAVTIIPGATEHGYATVKVSEQPGEGEQRFLNRNTLT
;
A
#
# COMPACT_ATOMS: atom_id res chain seq x y z
N MET A 1 -6.26 22.42 -28.68
CA MET A 1 -5.38 23.61 -28.85
C MET A 1 -5.84 24.49 -30.02
N ALA A 2 -7.15 24.60 -30.24
CA ALA A 2 -7.74 25.51 -31.22
C ALA A 2 -7.69 26.96 -30.72
N THR A 3 -7.73 27.18 -29.40
CA THR A 3 -7.71 28.51 -28.76
C THR A 3 -6.48 29.32 -29.12
N VAL A 4 -5.28 28.72 -29.04
CA VAL A 4 -4.02 29.44 -29.35
C VAL A 4 -3.92 29.79 -30.83
N LEU A 5 -4.35 28.87 -31.72
CA LEU A 5 -4.32 29.08 -33.17
C LEU A 5 -5.34 30.15 -33.60
N LEU A 6 -6.56 30.11 -33.08
CA LEU A 6 -7.62 31.08 -33.41
C LEU A 6 -7.38 32.45 -32.77
N GLN A 7 -6.72 32.53 -31.61
CA GLN A 7 -6.23 33.79 -31.06
C GLN A 7 -5.18 34.44 -31.96
N ALA A 8 -4.22 33.67 -32.47
CA ALA A 8 -3.18 34.17 -33.37
C ALA A 8 -3.80 34.64 -34.71
N ALA A 9 -4.71 33.85 -35.28
CA ALA A 9 -5.41 34.20 -36.52
C ALA A 9 -6.32 35.44 -36.32
N GLY A 10 -7.06 35.50 -35.22
CA GLY A 10 -7.90 36.65 -34.86
C GLY A 10 -7.08 37.92 -34.63
N ALA A 11 -5.89 37.81 -34.02
CA ALA A 11 -4.94 38.92 -33.89
C ALA A 11 -4.51 39.48 -35.25
N ALA A 12 -4.13 38.57 -36.15
CA ALA A 12 -3.62 38.92 -37.46
C ALA A 12 -4.69 39.59 -38.32
N LEU A 13 -5.91 39.03 -38.35
CA LEU A 13 -7.04 39.63 -39.07
C LEU A 13 -7.51 40.95 -38.44
N GLY A 14 -7.55 41.02 -37.11
CA GLY A 14 -7.94 42.23 -36.38
C GLY A 14 -6.92 43.38 -36.50
N SER A 15 -5.63 43.07 -36.67
CA SER A 15 -4.56 44.07 -36.80
C SER A 15 -4.66 44.96 -38.03
N VAL A 16 -5.43 44.57 -39.05
CA VAL A 16 -5.78 45.41 -40.20
C VAL A 16 -6.54 46.67 -39.76
N PHE A 17 -7.24 46.61 -38.62
CA PHE A 17 -7.96 47.72 -38.01
C PHE A 17 -7.17 48.42 -36.89
N GLY A 18 -5.84 48.23 -36.88
CA GLY A 18 -4.93 48.85 -35.92
C GLY A 18 -4.77 48.08 -34.59
N PRO A 19 -4.05 48.66 -33.61
CA PRO A 19 -3.69 47.97 -32.37
C PRO A 19 -4.90 47.52 -31.55
N VAL A 20 -5.97 48.32 -31.54
CA VAL A 20 -7.24 48.00 -30.85
C VAL A 20 -7.97 46.86 -31.57
N GLY A 21 -7.97 46.85 -32.90
CA GLY A 21 -8.52 45.76 -33.70
C GLY A 21 -7.81 44.43 -33.47
N ALA A 22 -6.47 44.45 -33.31
CA ALA A 22 -5.69 43.25 -32.99
C ALA A 22 -6.07 42.65 -31.63
N VAL A 23 -6.33 43.51 -30.62
CA VAL A 23 -6.75 43.08 -29.28
C VAL A 23 -8.17 42.51 -29.31
N LEU A 24 -9.10 43.17 -30.01
CA LEU A 24 -10.48 42.68 -30.17
C LEU A 24 -10.53 41.37 -30.97
N GLY A 25 -9.74 41.27 -32.03
CA GLY A 25 -9.62 40.05 -32.83
C GLY A 25 -9.03 38.88 -32.05
N ARG A 26 -8.04 39.12 -31.18
CA ARG A 26 -7.53 38.12 -30.23
C ARG A 26 -8.62 37.66 -29.27
N ALA A 27 -9.38 38.58 -28.70
CA ALA A 27 -10.46 38.26 -27.77
C ALA A 27 -11.57 37.43 -28.44
N ALA A 28 -11.98 37.80 -29.65
CA ALA A 28 -12.97 37.04 -30.43
C ALA A 28 -12.46 35.64 -30.80
N GLY A 29 -11.20 35.53 -31.25
CA GLY A 29 -10.54 34.27 -31.56
C GLY A 29 -10.37 33.36 -30.33
N ALA A 30 -10.12 33.94 -29.16
CA ALA A 30 -10.07 33.22 -27.89
C ALA A 30 -11.42 32.61 -27.52
N LEU A 31 -12.51 33.37 -27.67
CA LEU A 31 -13.85 32.92 -27.32
C LEU A 31 -14.30 31.80 -28.25
N ALA A 32 -14.16 31.98 -29.57
CA ALA A 32 -14.50 30.97 -30.57
C ALA A 32 -13.63 29.71 -30.41
N GLY A 33 -12.32 29.89 -30.23
CA GLY A 33 -11.39 28.78 -30.00
C GLY A 33 -11.65 28.03 -28.70
N SER A 34 -12.06 28.73 -27.63
CA SER A 34 -12.46 28.08 -26.37
C SER A 34 -13.78 27.31 -26.49
N ALA A 35 -14.70 27.77 -27.34
CA ALA A 35 -15.95 27.05 -27.59
C ALA A 35 -15.71 25.77 -28.42
N ILE A 36 -14.82 25.84 -29.41
CA ILE A 36 -14.42 24.70 -30.25
C ILE A 36 -13.56 23.72 -29.45
N ASP A 37 -12.60 24.19 -28.66
CA ASP A 37 -11.82 23.31 -27.77
C ASP A 37 -12.74 22.64 -26.74
N ARG A 38 -13.75 23.34 -26.18
CA ARG A 38 -14.74 22.74 -25.28
C ARG A 38 -15.62 21.69 -25.95
N SER A 39 -16.01 21.89 -27.21
CA SER A 39 -16.87 20.94 -27.93
C SER A 39 -16.10 19.72 -28.47
N LEU A 40 -14.85 19.90 -28.88
CA LEU A 40 -14.00 18.83 -29.42
C LEU A 40 -13.28 18.02 -28.33
N LEU A 41 -12.80 18.67 -27.27
CA LEU A 41 -12.07 18.01 -26.17
C LEU A 41 -12.98 17.61 -25.01
N GLY A 42 -14.29 17.89 -25.09
CA GLY A 42 -15.33 17.29 -24.26
C GLY A 42 -14.94 17.10 -22.79
N GLY A 43 -14.70 18.20 -22.07
CA GLY A 43 -14.49 18.11 -20.63
C GLY A 43 -13.85 19.37 -20.05
N THR A 44 -14.42 19.87 -18.95
CA THR A 44 -13.64 20.60 -17.95
C THR A 44 -12.42 19.73 -17.62
N THR A 45 -11.20 20.23 -17.84
CA THR A 45 -9.98 19.54 -17.41
C THR A 45 -9.98 19.46 -15.89
N VAL A 46 -10.62 18.43 -15.34
CA VAL A 46 -10.53 18.08 -13.93
C VAL A 46 -9.13 17.52 -13.78
N SER A 47 -8.25 18.28 -13.13
CA SER A 47 -6.95 17.75 -12.74
C SER A 47 -7.18 16.56 -11.81
N GLY A 48 -7.08 15.34 -12.36
CA GLY A 48 -7.12 14.11 -11.59
C GLY A 48 -5.91 13.99 -10.67
N ALA A 49 -5.96 13.01 -9.77
CA ALA A 49 -4.86 12.74 -8.85
C ALA A 49 -3.53 12.61 -9.62
N ARG A 50 -2.55 13.44 -9.28
CA ARG A 50 -1.20 13.37 -9.85
C ARG A 50 -0.52 12.06 -9.43
N LEU A 51 0.44 11.60 -10.21
CA LEU A 51 1.35 10.51 -9.81
C LEU A 51 1.98 10.87 -8.47
N SER A 52 1.49 10.25 -7.40
CA SER A 52 2.11 10.35 -6.09
C SER A 52 3.40 9.54 -6.16
N ALA A 53 4.55 10.21 -6.11
CA ALA A 53 5.79 9.56 -5.70
C ALA A 53 5.53 8.79 -4.39
N ALA A 54 6.20 7.64 -4.24
CA ALA A 54 6.05 6.66 -3.16
C ALA A 54 5.30 7.22 -1.93
N ARG A 55 4.03 6.83 -1.77
CA ARG A 55 3.18 7.34 -0.69
C ARG A 55 3.91 7.19 0.64
N LEU A 56 4.24 8.33 1.24
CA LEU A 56 4.69 8.42 2.62
C LEU A 56 3.48 8.04 3.48
N SER A 57 3.56 6.94 4.22
CA SER A 57 2.55 6.58 5.21
C SER A 57 2.55 7.65 6.30
N GLY A 58 1.52 8.50 6.28
CA GLY A 58 1.23 9.42 7.38
C GLY A 58 0.17 8.83 8.28
N ALA A 59 0.36 8.93 9.59
CA ALA A 59 -0.66 8.71 10.61
C ALA A 59 -1.48 10.01 10.81
N SER A 60 -2.00 10.57 9.72
CA SER A 60 -2.77 11.82 9.75
C SER A 60 -4.26 11.55 9.60
N GLU A 61 -5.04 12.12 10.51
CA GLU A 61 -6.50 12.20 10.36
C GLU A 61 -6.85 13.02 9.09
N GLY A 62 -7.88 12.59 8.37
CA GLY A 62 -8.30 13.22 7.11
C GLY A 62 -7.62 12.66 5.85
N THR A 63 -6.74 11.66 5.99
CA THR A 63 -6.19 10.92 4.84
C THR A 63 -7.31 10.19 4.10
N ALA A 64 -7.41 10.38 2.79
CA ALA A 64 -8.43 9.72 1.97
C ALA A 64 -8.20 8.19 1.92
N ILE A 65 -9.28 7.41 2.03
CA ILE A 65 -9.22 5.96 1.87
C ILE A 65 -9.00 5.62 0.39
N PRO A 66 -7.94 4.89 0.04
CA PRO A 66 -7.67 4.54 -1.36
C PRO A 66 -8.71 3.56 -1.91
N ARG A 67 -9.03 3.71 -3.20
CA ARG A 67 -9.72 2.68 -3.99
C ARG A 67 -8.71 2.04 -4.93
N LEU A 68 -8.58 0.72 -4.81
CA LEU A 68 -7.68 -0.06 -5.65
C LEU A 68 -8.47 -0.77 -6.75
N TYR A 69 -7.87 -0.90 -7.93
CA TYR A 69 -8.37 -1.72 -9.02
C TYR A 69 -7.20 -2.55 -9.56
N GLY A 70 -7.23 -3.87 -9.42
CA GLY A 70 -6.15 -4.77 -9.80
C GLY A 70 -5.11 -4.95 -8.69
N THR A 71 -3.85 -5.15 -9.09
CA THR A 71 -2.73 -5.33 -8.17
C THR A 71 -1.86 -4.09 -8.14
N ALA A 72 -1.66 -3.50 -6.96
CA ALA A 72 -0.76 -2.36 -6.80
C ALA A 72 -0.11 -2.31 -5.42
N ARG A 73 1.01 -1.59 -5.34
CA ARG A 73 1.70 -1.29 -4.07
C ARG A 73 1.07 -0.06 -3.42
N LEU A 74 0.58 -0.20 -2.19
CA LEU A 74 -0.03 0.85 -1.39
C LEU A 74 0.78 1.06 -0.10
N GLY A 75 0.89 2.31 0.36
CA GLY A 75 1.34 2.61 1.73
C GLY A 75 0.18 2.40 2.69
N GLY A 76 0.44 1.79 3.84
CA GLY A 76 -0.57 1.61 4.89
C GLY A 76 -0.78 2.88 5.71
N THR A 77 -2.02 3.20 6.06
CA THR A 77 -2.34 4.31 6.97
C THR A 77 -2.58 3.76 8.37
N LEU A 78 -1.88 4.27 9.39
CA LEU A 78 -2.03 3.81 10.77
C LEU A 78 -3.43 4.16 11.31
N ILE A 79 -4.16 3.14 11.76
CA ILE A 79 -5.52 3.30 12.32
C ILE A 79 -5.60 2.91 13.80
N TRP A 80 -4.64 2.11 14.27
CA TRP A 80 -4.54 1.71 15.67
C TRP A 80 -3.10 1.31 15.99
N ALA A 81 -2.64 1.60 17.21
CA ALA A 81 -1.37 1.11 17.74
C ALA A 81 -1.41 1.10 19.27
N THR A 82 -0.61 0.22 19.88
CA THR A 82 -0.32 0.30 21.31
C THR A 82 0.93 1.15 21.56
N ARG A 83 1.22 1.41 22.83
CA ARG A 83 2.58 1.81 23.23
C ARG A 83 3.57 0.70 22.86
N PHE A 84 4.84 1.06 22.66
CA PHE A 84 5.90 0.10 22.43
C PHE A 84 6.05 -0.84 23.63
N GLU A 85 6.25 -2.12 23.33
CA GLU A 85 6.60 -3.13 24.32
C GLU A 85 8.12 -3.22 24.39
N GLU A 86 8.68 -3.19 25.60
CA GLU A 86 10.11 -3.29 25.85
C GLU A 86 10.41 -4.66 26.48
N GLU A 87 11.36 -5.40 25.91
CA GLU A 87 11.87 -6.65 26.46
C GLU A 87 13.34 -6.46 26.86
N THR A 88 13.63 -6.61 28.16
CA THR A 88 15.00 -6.54 28.69
C THR A 88 15.64 -7.91 28.67
N VAL A 89 16.72 -8.06 27.90
CA VAL A 89 17.55 -9.26 27.85
C VAL A 89 18.82 -9.00 28.65
N SER A 90 18.95 -9.65 29.81
CA SER A 90 20.14 -9.58 30.65
C SER A 90 21.08 -10.75 30.36
N GLU A 91 22.26 -10.47 29.84
CA GLU A 91 23.33 -11.47 29.71
C GLU A 91 24.40 -11.21 30.78
N ARG A 92 24.84 -12.29 31.43
CA ARG A 92 25.91 -12.25 32.42
C ARG A 92 27.14 -12.93 31.83
N ALA A 93 28.12 -12.14 31.42
CA ALA A 93 29.39 -12.63 30.91
C ALA A 93 30.44 -12.60 32.03
N GLY A 94 31.01 -13.76 32.38
CA GLY A 94 32.12 -13.90 33.34
C GLY A 94 31.94 -15.02 34.38
N GLY A 95 33.07 -15.56 34.86
CA GLY A 95 33.13 -16.62 35.87
C GLY A 95 32.75 -16.14 37.28
N LYS A 96 32.42 -17.11 38.16
CA LYS A 96 31.94 -16.89 39.54
C LYS A 96 32.80 -15.84 40.27
N ALA A 97 32.13 -14.77 40.71
CA ALA A 97 32.58 -13.61 41.50
C ALA A 97 32.92 -12.29 40.76
N SER A 98 33.02 -12.24 39.43
CA SER A 98 33.21 -10.95 38.70
C SER A 98 32.69 -11.03 37.27
N GLY A 99 31.37 -11.02 37.11
CA GLY A 99 30.74 -11.01 35.78
C GLY A 99 29.99 -9.71 35.54
N THR A 100 30.35 -9.00 34.47
CA THR A 100 29.64 -7.81 33.98
C THR A 100 28.25 -8.24 33.49
N ARG A 101 27.22 -7.59 34.02
CA ARG A 101 25.83 -7.76 33.58
C ARG A 101 25.60 -6.76 32.45
N THR A 102 25.41 -7.27 31.23
CA THR A 102 25.03 -6.45 30.08
C THR A 102 23.53 -6.58 29.90
N GLU A 103 22.81 -5.47 29.98
CA GLU A 103 21.38 -5.41 29.67
C GLU A 103 21.19 -4.85 28.28
N SER A 104 20.45 -5.57 27.44
CA SER A 104 20.04 -5.13 26.12
C SER A 104 18.52 -5.01 26.08
N TYR A 105 18.03 -4.05 25.29
CA TYR A 105 16.60 -3.74 25.18
C TYR A 105 16.15 -4.06 23.77
N ARG A 106 15.04 -4.77 23.64
CA ARG A 106 14.35 -5.02 22.37
C ARG A 106 12.99 -4.34 22.39
N TYR A 107 12.63 -3.71 21.29
CA TYR A 107 11.35 -3.01 21.19
C TYR A 107 10.43 -3.67 20.18
N PHE A 108 9.16 -3.78 20.56
CA PHE A 108 8.12 -4.35 19.72
C PHE A 108 6.96 -3.38 19.57
N ALA A 109 6.32 -3.39 18.40
CA ALA A 109 5.12 -2.61 18.12
C ALA A 109 3.94 -3.51 17.76
N ASN A 110 2.78 -3.22 18.36
CA ASN A 110 1.49 -3.71 17.91
C ASN A 110 0.78 -2.59 17.16
N LEU A 111 0.40 -2.84 15.90
CA LEU A 111 -0.17 -1.80 15.05
C LEU A 111 -1.11 -2.37 13.99
N ALA A 112 -2.09 -1.57 13.59
CA ALA A 112 -3.00 -1.84 12.49
C ALA A 112 -2.92 -0.76 11.42
N LEU A 113 -2.85 -1.18 10.17
CA LEU A 113 -2.68 -0.33 9.00
C LEU A 113 -3.82 -0.56 8.00
N ALA A 114 -4.56 0.50 7.70
CA ALA A 114 -5.55 0.52 6.63
C ALA A 114 -4.90 0.59 5.25
N LEU A 115 -5.44 -0.16 4.28
CA LEU A 115 -4.89 -0.26 2.92
C LEU A 115 -5.80 0.39 1.88
N CYS A 116 -7.04 -0.10 1.76
CA CYS A 116 -8.00 0.40 0.78
C CYS A 116 -9.45 0.01 1.14
N GLU A 117 -10.41 0.74 0.57
CA GLU A 117 -11.85 0.50 0.71
C GLU A 117 -12.28 -0.74 -0.08
N GLY A 118 -13.02 -1.66 0.54
CA GLY A 118 -13.69 -2.82 -0.04
C GLY A 118 -12.91 -4.13 0.08
N GLU A 119 -13.48 -5.19 -0.48
CA GLU A 119 -12.89 -6.53 -0.44
C GLU A 119 -11.64 -6.66 -1.34
N VAL A 120 -10.55 -7.19 -0.79
CA VAL A 120 -9.33 -7.56 -1.52
C VAL A 120 -9.13 -9.07 -1.52
N ALA A 121 -8.47 -9.60 -2.56
CA ALA A 121 -8.11 -11.01 -2.62
C ALA A 121 -7.02 -11.34 -1.57
N GLY A 122 -6.11 -10.40 -1.32
CA GLY A 122 -5.09 -10.54 -0.28
C GLY A 122 -3.94 -9.55 -0.42
N VAL A 123 -2.93 -9.73 0.43
CA VAL A 123 -1.65 -9.03 0.39
C VAL A 123 -0.59 -10.04 -0.04
N ARG A 124 0.17 -9.73 -1.09
CA ARG A 124 1.17 -10.65 -1.66
C ARG A 124 2.57 -10.42 -1.13
N ARG A 125 2.97 -9.16 -0.97
CA ARG A 125 4.30 -8.76 -0.51
C ARG A 125 4.22 -7.57 0.42
N VAL A 126 5.14 -7.53 1.38
CA VAL A 126 5.28 -6.44 2.33
C VAL A 126 6.69 -5.90 2.26
N TRP A 127 6.83 -4.59 2.33
CA TRP A 127 8.12 -3.93 2.41
C TRP A 127 8.15 -2.98 3.61
N ALA A 128 9.28 -2.98 4.30
CA ALA A 128 9.60 -2.05 5.38
C ALA A 128 10.81 -1.21 4.95
N ASP A 129 10.66 0.12 4.94
CA ASP A 129 11.70 1.07 4.52
C ASP A 129 12.36 0.72 3.16
N GLY A 130 11.55 0.19 2.23
CA GLY A 130 11.96 -0.16 0.87
C GLY A 130 12.52 -1.57 0.70
N ARG A 131 12.82 -2.31 1.78
CA ARG A 131 13.27 -3.71 1.74
C ARG A 131 12.09 -4.67 1.94
N GLU A 132 12.09 -5.79 1.24
CA GLU A 132 11.03 -6.81 1.38
C GLU A 132 11.13 -7.44 2.77
N LEU A 133 10.01 -7.48 3.48
CA LEU A 133 9.92 -7.98 4.85
C LEU A 133 9.62 -9.48 4.81
N ASP A 134 10.45 -10.28 5.47
CA ASP A 134 10.17 -11.71 5.68
C ASP A 134 9.12 -11.87 6.77
N LEU A 135 7.95 -12.40 6.42
CA LEU A 135 6.84 -12.60 7.35
C LEU A 135 6.90 -13.94 8.09
N THR A 136 7.90 -14.78 7.86
CA THR A 136 7.99 -16.12 8.47
C THR A 136 8.04 -16.07 9.99
N ALA A 137 8.69 -15.05 10.56
CA ALA A 137 8.83 -14.85 12.00
C ALA A 137 8.00 -13.67 12.52
N ILE A 138 7.16 -13.07 11.67
CA ILE A 138 6.37 -11.87 12.00
C ILE A 138 4.90 -12.23 11.94
N GLU A 139 4.21 -12.03 13.07
CA GLU A 139 2.78 -12.26 13.11
C GLU A 139 2.03 -11.11 12.45
N MET A 140 1.56 -11.37 11.22
CA MET A 140 0.73 -10.45 10.46
C MET A 140 -0.62 -11.10 10.12
N ARG A 141 -1.70 -10.41 10.49
CA ARG A 141 -3.08 -10.80 10.14
C ARG A 141 -3.65 -9.87 9.09
N VAL A 142 -4.25 -10.43 8.05
CA VAL A 142 -4.86 -9.67 6.94
C VAL A 142 -6.39 -9.74 7.04
N TYR A 143 -7.02 -8.58 7.12
CA TYR A 143 -8.46 -8.41 7.04
C TYR A 143 -8.81 -7.90 5.65
N ARG A 144 -9.62 -8.67 4.92
CA ARG A 144 -9.83 -8.43 3.48
C ARG A 144 -10.76 -7.27 3.18
N GLY A 145 -11.44 -6.70 4.16
CA GLY A 145 -12.46 -5.67 3.97
C GLY A 145 -13.82 -6.24 3.60
N THR A 146 -14.13 -7.48 4.00
CA THR A 146 -15.46 -8.06 3.78
C THR A 146 -16.51 -7.39 4.68
N PRO A 147 -17.80 -7.40 4.31
CA PRO A 147 -18.86 -6.82 5.13
C PRO A 147 -19.05 -7.52 6.47
N ASP A 148 -18.66 -8.79 6.57
CA ASP A 148 -18.88 -9.68 7.71
C ASP A 148 -17.62 -9.96 8.54
N GLN A 149 -16.48 -9.33 8.20
CA GLN A 149 -15.23 -9.59 8.92
C GLN A 149 -15.35 -9.27 10.43
N PRO A 150 -14.73 -10.10 11.30
CA PRO A 150 -14.71 -9.88 12.73
C PRO A 150 -13.73 -8.76 13.10
N ALA A 151 -13.87 -8.22 14.31
CA ALA A 151 -12.85 -7.37 14.90
C ALA A 151 -11.59 -8.17 15.25
N ASP A 152 -10.43 -7.53 15.22
CA ASP A 152 -9.16 -8.22 15.48
C ASP A 152 -9.02 -8.62 16.97
N PRO A 153 -8.61 -9.86 17.28
CA PRO A 153 -8.48 -10.34 18.65
C PRO A 153 -7.50 -9.55 19.52
N LEU A 154 -6.37 -9.08 18.96
CA LEU A 154 -5.39 -8.28 19.70
C LEU A 154 -5.97 -6.90 20.03
N ILE A 155 -6.66 -6.29 19.08
CA ILE A 155 -7.34 -4.99 19.30
C ILE A 155 -8.44 -5.17 20.35
N LEU A 156 -9.27 -6.22 20.25
CA LEU A 156 -10.30 -6.57 21.24
C LEU A 156 -9.73 -6.76 22.63
N ALA A 157 -8.64 -7.53 22.76
CA ALA A 157 -7.99 -7.78 24.03
C ALA A 157 -7.43 -6.50 24.69
N ARG A 158 -7.00 -5.52 23.88
CA ARG A 158 -6.43 -4.26 24.40
C ARG A 158 -7.46 -3.18 24.69
N GLN A 159 -8.54 -3.09 23.90
CA GLN A 159 -9.54 -2.01 23.99
C GLN A 159 -10.86 -2.43 24.65
N GLY A 160 -11.13 -3.74 24.77
CA GLY A 160 -12.39 -4.29 25.27
C GLY A 160 -13.45 -4.53 24.18
N GLU A 161 -14.30 -5.54 24.38
CA GLU A 161 -15.20 -6.09 23.35
C GLU A 161 -16.20 -5.08 22.77
N THR A 162 -16.65 -4.11 23.56
CA THR A 162 -17.70 -3.16 23.16
C THR A 162 -17.16 -1.92 22.45
N GLN A 163 -15.83 -1.73 22.37
CA GLN A 163 -15.21 -0.49 21.91
C GLN A 163 -14.42 -0.64 20.61
N VAL A 164 -14.35 -1.85 20.04
CA VAL A 164 -13.54 -2.11 18.84
C VAL A 164 -14.39 -2.16 17.58
N PRO A 165 -14.16 -1.25 16.62
CA PRO A 165 -14.77 -1.39 15.30
C PRO A 165 -14.12 -2.55 14.55
N ALA A 166 -14.93 -3.37 13.88
CA ALA A 166 -14.45 -4.43 12.99
C ALA A 166 -13.92 -3.91 11.63
N TYR A 167 -13.90 -2.59 11.43
CA TYR A 167 -13.49 -1.91 10.20
C TYR A 167 -14.09 -2.54 8.92
N ARG A 168 -15.37 -2.97 8.97
CA ARG A 168 -16.04 -3.64 7.84
C ARG A 168 -16.04 -2.77 6.60
N GLY A 169 -15.77 -3.38 5.45
CA GLY A 169 -15.61 -2.66 4.19
C GLY A 169 -14.25 -1.96 4.05
N LEU A 170 -13.31 -2.13 4.97
CA LEU A 170 -11.94 -1.64 4.86
C LEU A 170 -10.95 -2.80 4.95
N ALA A 171 -10.10 -2.94 3.93
CA ALA A 171 -8.99 -3.88 3.99
C ALA A 171 -7.88 -3.28 4.86
N TYR A 172 -7.46 -4.04 5.88
CA TYR A 172 -6.41 -3.61 6.80
C TYR A 172 -5.55 -4.80 7.24
N VAL A 173 -4.36 -4.51 7.76
CA VAL A 173 -3.45 -5.51 8.32
C VAL A 173 -3.14 -5.17 9.76
N VAL A 174 -2.93 -6.20 10.58
CA VAL A 174 -2.50 -6.07 11.97
C VAL A 174 -1.17 -6.78 12.11
N PHE A 175 -0.19 -6.09 12.69
CA PHE A 175 1.05 -6.70 13.17
C PHE A 175 0.98 -6.85 14.68
N GLU A 176 1.33 -8.05 15.13
CA GLU A 176 1.51 -8.37 16.55
C GLU A 176 3.00 -8.53 16.83
N ARG A 177 3.48 -7.80 17.84
CA ARG A 177 4.89 -7.76 18.26
C ARG A 177 5.87 -7.64 17.10
N LEU A 178 5.70 -6.65 16.22
CA LEU A 178 6.66 -6.35 15.15
C LEU A 178 8.00 -5.90 15.79
N PRO A 179 9.12 -6.62 15.57
CA PRO A 179 10.42 -6.21 16.10
C PRO A 179 10.91 -4.92 15.43
N LEU A 180 11.41 -3.97 16.23
CA LEU A 180 11.85 -2.65 15.77
C LEU A 180 13.36 -2.48 15.70
N ASP A 181 14.13 -3.45 16.20
CA ASP A 181 15.59 -3.36 16.33
C ASP A 181 16.25 -3.09 14.97
N ASP A 182 15.80 -3.78 13.90
CA ASP A 182 16.30 -3.60 12.53
C ASP A 182 15.90 -2.27 11.88
N PHE A 183 14.94 -1.56 12.48
CA PHE A 183 14.39 -0.30 11.96
C PHE A 183 14.83 0.91 12.79
N GLY A 184 15.83 0.75 13.66
CA GLY A 184 16.33 1.82 14.51
C GLY A 184 15.34 2.22 15.61
N ASN A 185 14.62 1.24 16.16
CA ASN A 185 13.65 1.42 17.25
C ASN A 185 12.51 2.40 16.92
N ARG A 186 12.09 2.42 15.65
CA ARG A 186 10.91 3.16 15.19
C ARG A 186 10.03 2.27 14.31
N ILE A 187 8.78 2.69 14.15
CA ILE A 187 7.88 2.07 13.18
C ILE A 187 8.43 2.35 11.76
N PRO A 188 8.70 1.32 10.95
CA PRO A 188 9.17 1.50 9.58
C PRO A 188 8.06 2.00 8.66
N LEU A 189 8.44 2.58 7.52
CA LEU A 189 7.51 2.88 6.45
C LEU A 189 7.07 1.56 5.79
N LEU A 190 5.83 1.16 6.06
CA LEU A 190 5.28 -0.10 5.57
C LEU A 190 4.47 0.08 4.29
N GLN A 191 4.78 -0.76 3.30
CA GLN A 191 4.12 -0.79 2.00
C GLN A 191 3.69 -2.23 1.67
N PHE A 192 2.56 -2.35 0.98
CA PHE A 192 1.87 -3.61 0.77
C PHE A 192 1.51 -3.76 -0.69
N GLU A 193 1.83 -4.90 -1.28
CA GLU A 193 1.28 -5.29 -2.56
C GLU A 193 -0.08 -5.91 -2.35
N VAL A 194 -1.11 -5.16 -2.70
CA VAL A 194 -2.49 -5.54 -2.49
C VAL A 194 -3.06 -6.03 -3.81
N ILE A 195 -3.73 -7.17 -3.78
CA ILE A 195 -4.40 -7.76 -4.93
C ILE A 195 -5.90 -7.56 -4.76
N ARG A 196 -6.53 -6.88 -5.72
CA ARG A 196 -7.98 -6.84 -5.85
C ARG A 196 -8.41 -7.39 -7.20
N ALA A 197 -9.28 -8.40 -7.17
CA ALA A 197 -9.98 -8.86 -8.36
C ALA A 197 -10.90 -7.74 -8.89
N VAL A 198 -10.78 -7.43 -10.17
CA VAL A 198 -11.58 -6.38 -10.82
C VAL A 198 -12.39 -6.98 -11.94
N GLY A 199 -13.71 -6.77 -11.91
CA GLY A 199 -14.60 -7.25 -12.95
C GLY A 199 -15.48 -8.43 -12.52
N GLU A 200 -16.10 -9.05 -13.52
CA GLU A 200 -17.00 -10.18 -13.32
C GLU A 200 -16.36 -11.52 -13.68
N LEU A 201 -15.37 -11.53 -14.56
CA LEU A 201 -14.76 -12.75 -15.08
C LEU A 201 -14.06 -13.53 -13.96
N GLU A 202 -13.28 -12.84 -13.15
CA GLU A 202 -12.50 -13.38 -12.04
C GLU A 202 -13.39 -14.13 -11.03
N ARG A 203 -14.62 -13.62 -10.81
CA ARG A 203 -15.63 -14.26 -9.95
C ARG A 203 -16.37 -15.42 -10.63
N ARG A 204 -16.32 -15.51 -11.96
CA ARG A 204 -16.90 -16.60 -12.77
C ARG A 204 -15.94 -17.75 -13.01
N VAL A 205 -14.63 -17.56 -12.80
CA VAL A 205 -13.63 -18.64 -12.86
C VAL A 205 -13.90 -19.63 -11.73
N ARG A 206 -14.41 -20.82 -12.09
CA ARG A 206 -14.73 -21.89 -11.11
C ARG A 206 -13.55 -22.81 -10.82
N ALA A 207 -12.69 -23.01 -11.82
CA ALA A 207 -11.55 -23.89 -11.74
C ALA A 207 -10.46 -23.43 -12.70
N VAL A 208 -9.21 -23.69 -12.33
CA VAL A 208 -8.03 -23.50 -13.16
C VAL A 208 -7.25 -24.81 -13.14
N THR A 209 -7.00 -25.40 -14.32
CA THR A 209 -6.06 -26.51 -14.44
C THR A 209 -4.66 -25.93 -14.56
N ILE A 210 -3.84 -26.16 -13.55
CA ILE A 210 -2.44 -25.73 -13.53
C ILE A 210 -1.59 -26.94 -13.89
N ILE A 211 -0.82 -26.86 -14.97
CA ILE A 211 0.13 -27.92 -15.36
C ILE A 211 1.50 -27.53 -14.81
N PRO A 212 2.03 -28.22 -13.78
CA PRO A 212 3.42 -28.01 -13.36
C PRO A 212 4.35 -28.29 -14.51
N GLY A 213 5.34 -27.41 -14.70
CA GLY A 213 6.50 -27.70 -15.54
C GLY A 213 7.33 -28.83 -14.91
N ALA A 214 8.65 -28.75 -15.05
CA ALA A 214 9.57 -29.74 -14.47
C ALA A 214 9.76 -29.62 -12.94
N THR A 215 8.83 -29.01 -12.20
CA THR A 215 8.95 -28.77 -10.76
C THR A 215 8.06 -29.73 -9.97
N GLU A 216 8.65 -30.49 -9.05
CA GLU A 216 7.91 -31.45 -8.21
C GLU A 216 6.99 -30.73 -7.21
N HIS A 217 7.48 -29.64 -6.60
CA HIS A 217 6.76 -28.91 -5.55
C HIS A 217 6.45 -27.46 -5.91
N GLY A 218 6.67 -27.04 -7.16
CA GLY A 218 6.58 -25.62 -7.55
C GLY A 218 5.23 -24.95 -7.29
N TYR A 219 4.15 -25.73 -7.19
CA TYR A 219 2.78 -25.24 -6.89
C TYR A 219 2.20 -25.76 -5.58
N ALA A 220 3.00 -26.43 -4.74
CA ALA A 220 2.51 -26.85 -3.43
C ALA A 220 2.09 -25.61 -2.61
N THR A 221 0.88 -25.64 -2.06
CA THR A 221 0.31 -24.54 -1.25
C THR A 221 0.84 -24.54 0.19
N VAL A 222 1.62 -25.56 0.55
CA VAL A 222 2.30 -25.70 1.84
C VAL A 222 3.80 -25.64 1.62
N LYS A 223 4.54 -25.12 2.60
CA LYS A 223 6.01 -25.01 2.50
C LYS A 223 6.63 -26.40 2.44
N VAL A 224 7.42 -26.68 1.41
CA VAL A 224 8.16 -27.93 1.24
C VAL A 224 9.64 -27.63 1.38
N SER A 225 10.31 -28.36 2.28
CA SER A 225 11.76 -28.27 2.48
C SER A 225 12.45 -29.59 2.21
N GLU A 226 13.64 -29.53 1.63
CA GLU A 226 14.60 -30.62 1.57
C GLU A 226 15.76 -30.36 2.54
N GLN A 227 16.45 -31.43 2.93
CA GLN A 227 17.70 -31.38 3.68
C GLN A 227 18.81 -32.00 2.81
N PRO A 228 19.56 -31.19 2.04
CA PRO A 228 20.60 -31.69 1.14
C PRO A 228 21.80 -32.30 1.88
N GLY A 229 22.04 -31.87 3.11
CA GLY A 229 23.15 -32.30 3.96
C GLY A 229 22.87 -32.02 5.44
N GLU A 230 23.76 -32.48 6.31
CA GLU A 230 23.62 -32.31 7.76
C GLU A 230 23.69 -30.81 8.14
N GLY A 231 22.64 -30.30 8.77
CA GLY A 231 22.49 -28.89 9.13
C GLY A 231 22.04 -27.96 8.00
N GLU A 232 21.82 -28.47 6.78
CA GLU A 232 21.31 -27.68 5.67
C GLU A 232 19.81 -27.90 5.47
N GLN A 233 19.04 -26.81 5.35
CA GLN A 233 17.63 -26.87 4.99
C GLN A 233 17.35 -25.89 3.85
N ARG A 234 16.74 -26.40 2.77
CA ARG A 234 16.37 -25.61 1.61
C ARG A 234 14.88 -25.71 1.34
N PHE A 235 14.23 -24.58 1.09
CA PHE A 235 12.82 -24.55 0.70
C PHE A 235 12.68 -24.66 -0.82
N LEU A 236 11.95 -25.66 -1.29
CA LEU A 236 11.82 -26.00 -2.71
C LEU A 236 10.79 -25.14 -3.45
N ASN A 237 9.77 -24.66 -2.74
CA ASN A 237 8.63 -23.96 -3.33
C ASN A 237 8.45 -22.52 -2.82
N ARG A 238 9.48 -21.95 -2.18
CA ARG A 238 9.46 -20.57 -1.69
C ARG A 238 10.14 -19.64 -2.68
N ASN A 239 9.34 -18.83 -3.38
CA ASN A 239 9.82 -17.86 -4.36
C ASN A 239 9.65 -16.39 -3.92
N THR A 240 9.05 -16.16 -2.75
CA THR A 240 8.83 -14.84 -2.12
C THR A 240 9.17 -14.90 -0.64
N LEU A 241 9.49 -13.75 -0.02
CA LEU A 241 9.77 -13.67 1.42
C LEU A 241 8.50 -13.60 2.27
N THR A 242 7.38 -13.23 1.64
CA THR A 242 6.03 -13.27 2.21
C THR A 242 5.44 -14.67 2.10
#